data_AF-A0A965WCY8-F1
#
_entry.id   AF-A0A965WCY8-F1
#
_cell.length_a   1.000
_cell.length_b   1.000
_cell.length_c   1.000
_cell.angle_alpha   90.00
_cell.angle_beta   90.00
_cell.angle_gamma   90.00
#
_symmetry.space_group_name_H-M   'P 1'
#
loop_
_entity.id
_entity.type
_entity.pdbx_description
1 polymer ?
#
loop_
_entity_poly.entity_id
_entity_poly.type
_entity_poly.pdbx_seq_one_letter_code
_entity_poly.pdbx_strand_id
1 'polypeptide(L)' 'MPASLGVFGGTFDPPHRGHLAVARAARSTLGLDAVHFVVANDPWQKADQAWGNCCR' A
#
# COMPACT_ATOMS: atom_id res chain seq x y z
N MET A 1 6.09 26.63 4.59
CA MET A 1 6.11 25.45 5.46
C MET A 1 6.46 24.25 4.58
N PRO A 2 7.38 23.35 4.99
CA PRO A 2 7.62 22.13 4.23
C PRO A 2 6.34 21.29 4.24
N ALA A 3 5.99 20.68 3.11
CA ALA A 3 4.78 19.88 2.99
C ALA A 3 4.93 18.55 3.74
N SER A 4 3.97 18.20 4.61
CA SER A 4 3.97 16.93 5.35
C SER A 4 3.39 15.82 4.48
N LEU A 5 4.24 14.89 4.04
CA LEU A 5 3.89 13.84 3.10
C LEU A 5 3.86 12.47 3.78
N GLY A 6 2.71 11.78 3.72
CA GLY A 6 2.60 10.37 4.09
C GLY A 6 2.93 9.46 2.90
N VAL A 7 3.55 8.32 3.19
CA VAL A 7 3.80 7.25 2.20
C VAL A 7 3.09 5.99 2.67
N PHE A 8 2.19 5.47 1.84
CA PHE A 8 1.41 4.27 2.13
C PHE A 8 1.76 3.17 1.13
N GLY A 9 2.58 2.22 1.59
CA GLY A 9 3.06 1.10 0.79
C GLY A 9 2.16 -0.13 0.89
N GLY A 10 1.98 -0.85 -0.22
CA GLY A 10 1.25 -2.12 -0.23
C GLY A 10 1.22 -2.76 -1.62
N THR A 11 0.89 -4.05 -1.70
CA THR A 11 0.67 -4.71 -3.01
C THR A 11 -0.62 -4.23 -3.67
N PHE A 12 -1.64 -3.87 -2.88
CA PHE A 12 -2.94 -3.38 -3.37
C PHE A 12 -3.56 -4.26 -4.48
N ASP A 13 -3.59 -5.58 -4.27
CA ASP A 13 -4.07 -6.57 -5.26
C ASP A 13 -5.37 -7.26 -4.79
N PRO A 14 -6.58 -6.74 -5.12
CA PRO A 14 -6.86 -5.48 -5.81
C PRO A 14 -7.03 -4.29 -4.84
N PRO A 15 -6.96 -3.04 -5.33
CA PRO A 15 -7.27 -1.87 -4.51
C PRO A 15 -8.76 -1.83 -4.17
N HIS A 16 -9.10 -1.50 -2.92
CA HIS A 16 -10.49 -1.39 -2.48
C HIS A 16 -10.69 -0.25 -1.46
N ARG A 17 -11.95 -0.03 -1.04
CA ARG A 17 -12.34 1.09 -0.16
C ARG A 17 -11.64 1.10 1.20
N GLY A 18 -11.18 -0.06 1.66
CA GLY A 18 -10.42 -0.19 2.91
C GLY A 18 -9.07 0.54 2.84
N HIS A 19 -8.33 0.37 1.75
CA HIS A 19 -7.06 1.09 1.54
C HIS A 19 -7.27 2.61 1.51
N LEU A 20 -8.34 3.07 0.87
CA LEU A 20 -8.69 4.50 0.83
C LEU A 20 -9.09 5.03 2.21
N ALA A 21 -9.82 4.25 3.00
CA ALA A 21 -10.22 4.63 4.35
C ALA A 21 -8.98 4.81 5.25
N VAL A 22 -8.02 3.89 5.19
CA VAL A 22 -6.77 3.98 5.96
C VAL A 22 -5.95 5.21 5.58
N ALA A 23 -5.74 5.46 4.27
CA ALA A 23 -4.99 6.62 3.82
C ALA A 23 -5.66 7.95 4.22
N ARG A 24 -7.00 8.02 4.16
CA ARG A 24 -7.76 9.20 4.59
C ARG A 24 -7.66 9.43 6.09
N ALA A 25 -7.81 8.37 6.89
CA ALA A 25 -7.67 8.44 8.33
C ALA A 25 -6.26 8.89 8.73
N ALA A 26 -5.22 8.33 8.11
CA ALA A 26 -3.84 8.74 8.34
C ALA A 26 -3.62 10.22 8.01
N ARG A 27 -4.14 10.69 6.87
CA ARG A 27 -4.07 12.11 6.47
C ARG A 27 -4.71 13.03 7.51
N SER A 28 -5.93 12.71 7.95
CA SER A 28 -6.66 13.56 8.90
C SER A 28 -6.06 13.53 10.30
N THR A 29 -5.66 12.36 10.79
CA THR A 29 -5.18 12.20 12.17
C THR A 29 -3.78 12.77 12.36
N LEU A 30 -2.93 12.70 11.33
CA LEU A 30 -1.54 13.16 11.41
C LEU A 30 -1.33 14.57 10.81
N GLY A 31 -2.38 15.22 10.29
CA GLY A 31 -2.27 16.55 9.67
C GLY A 31 -1.36 16.57 8.45
N LEU A 32 -1.47 15.54 7.60
CA LEU A 32 -0.64 15.42 6.39
C LEU A 32 -1.25 16.22 5.24
N ASP A 33 -0.42 16.91 4.47
CA ASP A 33 -0.84 17.62 3.26
C ASP A 33 -1.25 16.63 2.15
N ALA A 34 -0.53 15.51 2.05
CA ALA A 34 -0.80 14.46 1.07
C ALA A 34 -0.40 13.07 1.55
N VAL A 35 -0.96 12.04 0.91
CA VAL A 35 -0.55 10.64 1.08
C VAL A 35 -0.30 10.05 -0.30
N HIS A 36 0.91 9.54 -0.52
CA HIS A 36 1.28 8.82 -1.74
C HIS A 36 1.14 7.31 -1.55
N PHE A 37 0.47 6.66 -2.50
CA PHE A 37 0.39 5.21 -2.56
C PHE A 37 1.59 4.69 -3.34
N VAL A 38 2.34 3.77 -2.74
CA VAL A 38 3.50 3.13 -3.39
C VAL A 38 3.21 1.65 -3.53
N VAL A 39 3.02 1.19 -4.76
CA VAL A 39 2.72 -0.21 -5.06
C VAL A 39 4.01 -1.02 -4.96
N ALA A 40 4.00 -2.07 -4.16
CA ALA A 40 5.10 -3.02 -4.10
C ALA A 40 4.99 -4.01 -5.28
N ASN A 41 5.86 -3.84 -6.28
CA ASN A 41 5.89 -4.70 -7.48
C ASN A 41 6.38 -6.13 -7.18
N ASP A 42 7.39 -6.27 -6.32
CA ASP A 42 7.93 -7.57 -5.90
C ASP A 42 8.15 -7.57 -4.38
N PRO A 43 7.11 -7.88 -3.58
CA PRO A 43 7.22 -7.90 -2.14
C PRO A 43 8.02 -9.13 -1.69
N TRP A 44 9.23 -8.92 -1.16
CA TRP A 44 10.10 -9.99 -0.62
C TRP A 44 9.41 -10.90 0.40
N GLN A 45 8.37 -10.41 1.08
CA GLN A 45 7.57 -11.17 2.06
C GLN A 45 6.59 -12.16 1.42
N LYS A 46 6.30 -12.03 0.11
CA LYS A 46 5.47 -12.96 -0.66
C LYS A 46 6.28 -13.74 -1.72
N ALA A 47 7.61 -13.76 -1.59
CA ALA A 47 8.51 -14.45 -2.51
C ALA A 47 8.22 -15.96 -2.68
N ASP A 48 7.39 -16.55 -1.81
CA ASP A 48 7.00 -17.97 -1.86
C ASP A 48 5.55 -18.21 -2.33
N GLN A 49 4.85 -17.21 -2.87
CA GLN A 49 3.64 -17.48 -3.65
C GLN A 49 4.03 -17.75 -5.10
N ALA A 50 4.84 -18.80 -5.29
CA ALA A 50 5.00 -19.45 -6.57
C ALA A 50 3.65 -20.04 -6.97
N TRP A 51 2.83 -19.25 -7.64
CA TRP A 51 1.72 -19.80 -8.41
C TRP A 51 2.31 -20.58 -9.59
N GLY A 52 2.47 -21.90 -9.42
CA GLY A 52 2.71 -22.78 -10.56
C GLY A 52 3.56 -24.01 -10.27
N ASN A 53 2.94 -25.06 -9.70
CA ASN A 53 3.09 -26.47 -10.09
C ASN A 53 2.51 -27.44 -9.04
N CYS A 54 1.19 -27.43 -8.83
CA CYS A 54 0.55 -28.55 -8.12
C CYS A 54 0.51 -29.85 -8.98
N CYS A 55 0.86 -29.75 -10.27
CA CYS A 55 0.81 -30.88 -11.22
C CYS A 55 2.12 -31.09 -12.02
N ARG A 56 3.30 -30.81 -11.46
CA ARG A 56 4.57 -31.32 -12.02
C ARG A 56 5.29 -32.18 -11.00
#